data_AF-A0AAV5YVJ1-F1
#
_entry.id   AF-A0AAV5YVJ1-F1
#
_cell.length_a   1.000
_cell.length_b   1.000
_cell.length_c   1.000
_cell.angle_alpha   90.00
_cell.angle_beta   90.00
_cell.angle_gamma   90.00
#
_symmetry.space_group_name_H-M   'P 1'
#
loop_
_entity.id
_entity.type
_entity.pdbx_description
1 polymer ?
#
loop_
_entity_poly.entity_id
_entity_poly.type
_entity_poly.pdbx_seq_one_letter_code
_entity_poly.pdbx_strand_id
1 'polypeptide(L)' 'MPTIRRHVVPTTKVLRCSDVISRCPVVIEGQSEKDVLARGKDHVRVDHGMRIIPAPMLARLRGAIHDKKRPR' A
#
# COMPACT_ATOMS: atom_id res chain seq x y z
N MET A 1 -10.79 26.86 -25.44
CA MET A 1 -10.99 25.40 -25.32
C MET A 1 -10.97 25.04 -23.84
N PRO A 2 -12.03 24.41 -23.28
CA PRO A 2 -12.03 24.03 -21.87
C PRO A 2 -11.19 22.75 -21.72
N THR A 3 -10.03 22.87 -21.08
CA THR A 3 -9.21 21.73 -20.67
C THR A 3 -9.96 20.97 -19.59
N ILE A 4 -10.63 19.89 -20.01
CA ILE A 4 -11.26 18.92 -19.11
C ILE A 4 -10.16 18.38 -18.21
N ARG A 5 -10.04 18.96 -17.01
CA ARG A 5 -9.27 18.41 -15.90
C ARG A 5 -9.93 17.08 -15.58
N ARG A 6 -9.40 16.00 -16.15
CA ARG A 6 -9.75 14.62 -15.77
C ARG A 6 -9.60 14.55 -14.25
N HIS A 7 -10.71 14.59 -13.54
CA HIS A 7 -10.76 14.22 -12.14
C HIS A 7 -10.49 12.72 -12.10
N VAL A 8 -9.21 12.35 -12.04
CA VAL A 8 -8.79 11.04 -11.54
C VAL A 8 -9.30 11.03 -10.12
N VAL A 9 -10.45 10.38 -9.89
CA VAL A 9 -10.94 10.07 -8.55
C VAL A 9 -9.77 9.35 -7.88
N PRO A 10 -9.10 9.93 -6.87
CA PRO A 10 -7.91 9.32 -6.31
C PRO A 10 -8.36 8.03 -5.65
N THR A 11 -8.16 6.90 -6.33
CA THR A 11 -8.42 5.61 -5.72
C THR A 11 -7.40 5.47 -4.61
N THR A 12 -7.91 5.52 -3.38
CA THR A 12 -7.07 5.37 -2.20
C THR A 12 -6.57 3.92 -2.22
N LYS A 13 -5.27 3.75 -2.40
CA LYS A 13 -4.60 2.46 -2.31
C LYS A 13 -4.49 2.10 -0.84
N VAL A 14 -4.74 0.84 -0.51
CA VAL A 14 -4.68 0.31 0.84
C VAL A 14 -3.89 -0.98 0.83
N LEU A 15 -2.95 -1.07 1.76
CA LEU A 15 -2.17 -2.25 2.06
C LEU A 15 -2.48 -2.66 3.50
N ARG A 16 -2.97 -3.87 3.70
CA ARG A 16 -3.04 -4.42 5.05
C ARG A 16 -1.87 -5.36 5.25
N CYS A 17 -1.07 -5.11 6.26
CA CYS A 17 0.05 -5.98 6.60
C CYS A 17 -0.43 -7.40 6.95
N SER A 18 -1.68 -7.53 7.41
CA SER A 18 -2.32 -8.83 7.67
C SER A 18 -2.41 -9.73 6.43
N ASP A 19 -2.51 -9.16 5.22
CA ASP A 19 -2.54 -9.91 3.96
C ASP A 19 -1.15 -10.45 3.56
N VAL A 20 -0.09 -9.89 4.15
CA VAL A 20 1.30 -10.29 3.87
C VAL A 20 1.85 -11.20 4.96
N ILE A 21 1.64 -10.83 6.23
CA ILE A 21 2.09 -11.56 7.41
C ILE A 21 0.94 -11.76 8.39
N SER A 22 0.78 -12.99 8.88
CA SER A 22 -0.14 -13.28 9.97
C SER A 22 0.37 -12.60 11.24
N ARG A 23 -0.52 -11.89 11.97
CA ARG A 23 -0.27 -11.14 13.23
C ARG A 23 0.15 -9.67 13.14
N CYS A 24 0.03 -8.99 12.01
CA CYS A 24 0.17 -7.52 11.97
C CYS A 24 -1.15 -6.85 11.53
N PRO A 25 -1.87 -6.13 12.42
CA PRO A 25 -3.15 -5.48 12.09
C PRO A 25 -2.97 -4.12 11.38
N VAL A 26 -1.74 -3.72 11.08
CA VAL A 26 -1.44 -2.42 10.47
C VAL A 26 -2.06 -2.32 9.08
N VAL A 27 -2.72 -1.18 8.84
CA VAL A 27 -3.32 -0.82 7.56
C VAL A 27 -2.69 0.48 7.10
N ILE A 28 -2.14 0.47 5.89
CA ILE A 28 -1.44 1.59 5.27
C ILE A 28 -2.29 2.05 4.10
N GLU A 29 -2.77 3.29 4.18
CA GLU A 29 -3.58 3.92 3.14
C GLU A 29 -2.78 5.05 2.48
N GLY A 30 -2.94 5.22 1.17
CA GLY A 30 -2.22 6.25 0.43
C GLY A 30 -2.87 6.54 -0.91
N GLN A 31 -2.49 7.67 -1.51
CA GLN A 31 -3.06 8.13 -2.78
C GLN A 31 -2.47 7.40 -3.98
N SER A 32 -1.44 6.58 -3.78
CA SER A 32 -0.70 5.91 -4.84
C SER A 32 -0.02 4.65 -4.32
N GLU A 33 0.13 3.66 -5.19
CA GLU A 33 0.78 2.39 -4.87
C GLU A 33 2.22 2.58 -4.38
N LYS A 34 2.95 3.53 -4.97
CA LYS A 34 4.32 3.87 -4.57
C LYS A 34 4.38 4.41 -3.14
N ASP A 35 3.42 5.24 -2.75
CA ASP A 35 3.37 5.85 -1.41
C ASP A 35 3.06 4.77 -0.36
N VAL A 36 2.06 3.95 -0.63
CA VAL A 36 1.68 2.82 0.22
C VAL A 36 2.82 1.81 0.35
N LEU A 37 3.50 1.49 -0.75
CA LEU A 37 4.64 0.57 -0.74
C LEU A 37 5.83 1.15 0.04
N ALA A 38 6.14 2.43 -0.11
CA ALA A 38 7.22 3.08 0.62
C ALA A 38 6.96 3.04 2.13
N ARG A 39 5.74 3.40 2.55
CA ARG A 39 5.29 3.31 3.95
C ARG A 39 5.30 1.87 4.47
N GLY A 40 4.88 0.90 3.66
CA GLY A 40 4.93 -0.53 4.02
C GLY A 40 6.36 -1.04 4.23
N LYS A 41 7.31 -0.59 3.40
CA LYS A 41 8.72 -0.92 3.60
C LYS A 41 9.30 -0.28 4.87
N ASP A 42 8.91 0.95 5.17
CA ASP A 42 9.35 1.65 6.37
C ASP A 42 8.84 0.96 7.64
N HIS A 43 7.54 0.63 7.67
CA HIS A 43 6.93 -0.17 8.72
C HIS A 43 7.66 -1.50 8.95
N VAL A 44 7.97 -2.25 7.89
CA VAL A 44 8.72 -3.51 8.01
C VAL A 44 10.14 -3.30 8.58
N ARG A 45 10.78 -2.16 8.30
CA ARG A 45 12.10 -1.83 8.86
C ARG A 45 12.02 -1.44 10.33
N VAL A 46 11.02 -0.66 10.72
CA VAL A 46 10.87 -0.09 12.07
C VAL A 46 10.23 -1.09 13.04
N ASP A 47 9.05 -1.61 12.70
CA ASP A 47 8.27 -2.49 13.58
C ASP A 47 8.77 -3.94 13.57
N HIS A 48 9.31 -4.41 12.44
CA HIS A 48 9.79 -5.79 12.30
C HIS A 48 11.31 -5.91 12.23
N GLY A 49 12.05 -4.81 12.29
CA GLY A 49 13.52 -4.80 12.29
C GLY A 49 14.17 -5.33 11.01
N MET A 50 13.40 -5.55 9.93
CA MET A 50 13.93 -6.09 8.69
C MET A 50 14.58 -4.99 7.85
N ARG A 51 15.90 -4.80 8.02
CA ARG A 51 16.69 -3.85 7.21
C ARG A 51 16.75 -4.24 5.74
N ILE A 52 16.65 -5.53 5.42
CA ILE A 52 16.65 -6.06 4.05
C ILE A 52 15.30 -6.74 3.82
N ILE A 53 14.50 -6.17 2.92
CA ILE A 53 13.22 -6.74 2.51
C ILE A 53 13.47 -7.58 1.25
N PRO A 54 13.37 -8.92 1.32
CA PRO A 54 13.66 -9.78 0.18
C PRO A 54 12.65 -9.55 -0.95
N ALA A 55 13.07 -9.72 -2.20
CA ALA A 55 12.24 -9.59 -3.40
C ALA A 55 10.86 -10.29 -3.31
N PRO A 56 10.74 -11.55 -2.82
CA PRO A 56 9.44 -12.19 -2.64
C PRO A 56 8.52 -11.44 -1.66
N MET A 57 9.06 -10.80 -0.61
CA MET A 57 8.25 -10.02 0.33
C MET A 57 7.77 -8.71 -0.33
N LEU A 58 8.59 -8.08 -1.17
CA LEU A 58 8.15 -6.93 -1.97
C LEU A 58 7.03 -7.29 -2.95
N ALA A 59 7.10 -8.47 -3.57
CA ALA A 59 6.04 -8.96 -4.44
C ALA A 59 4.73 -9.17 -3.66
N ARG A 60 4.80 -9.74 -2.45
CA ARG A 60 3.62 -9.91 -1.56
C ARG A 60 3.06 -8.57 -1.11
N LEU A 61 3.92 -7.61 -0.71
CA LEU A 61 3.48 -6.25 -0.36
C LEU A 61 2.77 -5.58 -1.53
N ARG A 62 3.31 -5.66 -2.75
CA ARG A 62 2.64 -5.12 -3.95
C ARG A 62 1.32 -5.82 -4.24
N GLY A 63 1.28 -7.15 -4.14
CA GLY A 63 0.08 -7.95 -4.36
C GLY A 63 -1.03 -7.70 -3.34
N ALA A 64 -0.67 -7.29 -2.12
CA ALA A 64 -1.60 -6.92 -1.05
C ALA A 64 -2.06 -5.45 -1.11
N ILE A 65 -1.51 -4.64 -2.02
CA ILE A 65 -2.03 -3.29 -2.26
C ILE A 65 -3.27 -3.39 -3.14
N HIS A 66 -4.40 -2.93 -2.63
CA HIS A 66 -5.66 -2.91 -3.35
C HIS A 66 -6.28 -1.51 -3.34
N ASP A 67 -7.05 -1.18 -4.37
CA ASP A 67 -7.85 0.04 -4.36
C ASP A 67 -9.00 -0.08 -3.37
N LYS A 68 -9.05 0.83 -2.39
CA LYS A 68 -10.20 1.01 -1.49
C LYS A 68 -11.36 1.58 -2.28
N LYS A 69 -12.07 0.70 -2.98
CA LYS A 69 -13.41 0.99 -3.46
C LYS A 69 -14.31 1.01 -2.22
N ARG A 70 -14.77 2.20 -1.83
CA ARG A 70 -15.86 2.34 -0.86
C ARG A 70 -17.02 1.45 -1.36
N PRO A 71 -17.46 0.42 -0.61
CA PRO A 71 -18.68 -0.28 -0.98
C PRO A 71 -19.82 0.73 -0.90
N ARG A 72 -20.65 0.76 -1.95
CA ARG A 72 -21.83 1.62 -2.05
C ARG A 72 -22.82 1.31 -0.93
#